data_AF-A0AAV8YWR4-F1
#
_entry.id   AF-A0AAV8YWR4-F1
#
_cell.length_a   1.000
_cell.length_b   1.000
_cell.length_c   1.000
_cell.angle_alpha   90.00
_cell.angle_beta   90.00
_cell.angle_gamma   90.00
#
_symmetry.space_group_name_H-M   'P 1'
#
loop_
_entity.id
_entity.type
_entity.pdbx_description
1 polymer ?
#
loop_
_entity_poly.entity_id
_entity_poly.type
_entity_poly.pdbx_seq_one_letter_code
_entity_poly.pdbx_strand_id
1 'polypeptide(L)' 'MEQRVNLKLLVKLGKTFTEVYALLKEVYGNECLSRTQVFEWFKQFKEGCETTEDDPCPGRPSISKTDENIKKILTN' A
#
# COMPACT_ATOMS: atom_id res chain seq x y z
N MET A 1 2.59 1.64 1.87
CA MET A 1 2.68 1.12 3.26
C MET A 1 1.55 1.71 4.11
N GLU A 2 1.57 3.01 4.44
CA GLU A 2 0.60 3.62 5.36
C GLU A 2 -0.88 3.45 4.94
N GLN A 3 -1.22 3.77 3.68
CA GLN A 3 -2.60 3.59 3.17
C GLN A 3 -3.08 2.13 3.28
N ARG A 4 -2.19 1.15 3.09
CA ARG A 4 -2.51 -0.28 3.17
C ARG A 4 -2.75 -0.73 4.61
N VAL A 5 -2.01 -0.17 5.58
CA VAL A 5 -2.24 -0.41 7.01
C VAL A 5 -3.60 0.13 7.44
N ASN A 6 -3.94 1.35 7.00
CA ASN A 6 -5.26 1.94 7.26
C ASN A 6 -6.39 1.14 6.59
N LEU A 7 -6.18 0.66 5.36
CA LEU A 7 -7.10 -0.24 4.69
C LEU A 7 -7.30 -1.54 5.48
N LYS A 8 -6.22 -2.19 5.94
CA LYS A 8 -6.26 -3.41 6.76
C LYS A 8 -7.05 -3.20 8.05
N LEU A 9 -6.85 -2.07 8.72
CA LEU A 9 -7.58 -1.71 9.94
C LEU A 9 -9.07 -1.52 9.67
N LEU A 10 -9.44 -0.82 8.59
CA LEU A 10 -10.84 -0.64 8.19
C LEU A 10 -11.52 -1.97 7.82
N VAL A 11 -10.80 -2.89 7.17
CA VAL A 11 -11.29 -4.24 6.88
C VAL A 11 -11.49 -5.05 8.16
N LYS A 12 -10.55 -5.01 9.11
CA LYS A 12 -10.69 -5.67 10.43
C LYS A 12 -11.85 -5.10 11.26
N LEU A 13 -12.18 -3.82 11.08
CA LEU A 13 -13.37 -3.20 11.68
C LEU A 13 -14.70 -3.65 11.03
N GLY A 14 -14.65 -4.48 9.98
CA GLY A 14 -15.84 -4.99 9.30
C GLY A 14 -16.51 -3.98 8.37
N LYS A 15 -15.81 -2.91 7.98
CA LYS A 15 -16.33 -1.90 7.05
C LYS A 15 -16.50 -2.48 5.65
N THR A 16 -17.51 -2.01 4.94
CA THR A 16 -17.75 -2.39 3.55
C THR A 16 -16.76 -1.70 2.62
N PHE A 17 -16.48 -2.29 1.46
CA PHE A 17 -15.55 -1.72 0.47
C PHE A 17 -15.87 -0.26 0.12
N THR A 18 -17.16 0.08 -0.01
CA THR A 18 -17.60 1.44 -0.33
C THR A 18 -17.22 2.43 0.77
N GLU A 19 -17.41 2.06 2.04
CA GLU A 19 -17.01 2.89 3.18
C GLU A 19 -15.49 3.03 3.26
N VAL A 20 -14.76 1.92 3.07
CA VAL A 20 -13.28 1.92 3.10
C VAL A 20 -12.71 2.84 2.02
N TYR A 21 -13.23 2.75 0.79
CA TYR A 21 -12.78 3.59 -0.31
C TYR A 21 -13.13 5.07 -0.09
N ALA A 22 -14.31 5.37 0.45
CA ALA A 22 -14.70 6.73 0.78
C ALA A 22 -13.78 7.35 1.84
N LEU A 23 -13.49 6.61 2.92
CA LEU A 23 -12.59 7.05 4.00
C LEU A 23 -11.16 7.23 3.50
N LEU A 24 -10.64 6.30 2.70
CA LEU A 24 -9.33 6.45 2.07
C LEU A 24 -9.26 7.70 1.19
N LYS A 25 -10.31 7.97 0.42
CA LYS A 25 -10.37 9.15 -0.45
C LYS A 25 -10.52 10.45 0.35
N GLU A 26 -11.18 10.44 1.50
CA GLU A 26 -11.28 11.59 2.40
C GLU A 26 -9.93 11.92 3.06
N VAL A 27 -9.19 10.88 3.50
CA VAL A 27 -7.89 11.03 4.16
C VAL A 27 -6.79 11.43 3.17
N TYR A 28 -6.73 10.75 2.02
CA TYR A 28 -5.60 10.88 1.08
C TYR A 28 -5.93 11.69 -0.18
N GLY A 29 -7.20 12.03 -0.41
CA GLY A 29 -7.61 12.84 -1.56
C GLY A 29 -7.13 12.30 -2.90
N ASN A 30 -6.30 13.09 -3.60
CA ASN A 30 -5.71 12.74 -4.89
C ASN A 30 -4.52 11.76 -4.79
N GLU A 31 -3.93 11.60 -3.61
CA GLU A 31 -2.84 10.64 -3.37
C GLU A 31 -3.38 9.26 -2.97
N CYS A 32 -4.71 9.11 -2.88
CA CYS A 32 -5.36 7.84 -2.58
C CYS A 32 -5.05 6.79 -3.65
N LEU A 33 -4.84 5.54 -3.21
CA LEU A 33 -4.78 4.38 -4.09
C LEU A 33 -5.99 4.33 -5.03
N SER A 34 -5.74 3.84 -6.25
CA SER A 34 -6.80 3.65 -7.23
C SER A 34 -7.86 2.67 -6.72
N ARG A 35 -9.10 2.83 -7.18
CA ARG A 35 -10.22 1.98 -6.75
C ARG A 35 -9.94 0.48 -6.95
N THR A 36 -9.26 0.12 -8.03
CA THR A 36 -8.84 -1.26 -8.33
C THR A 36 -7.83 -1.78 -7.32
N GLN A 37 -6.79 -0.99 -6.99
CA GLN A 37 -5.81 -1.40 -5.98
C GLN A 37 -6.44 -1.56 -4.60
N VAL A 38 -7.30 -0.62 -4.19
CA VAL A 38 -8.04 -0.72 -2.92
C VAL A 38 -8.87 -2.00 -2.89
N PHE A 39 -9.47 -2.41 -4.02
CA PHE A 39 -10.28 -3.62 -4.11
C PHE A 39 -9.45 -4.90 -3.97
N GLU A 40 -8.29 -4.97 -4.64
CA GLU A 40 -7.36 -6.10 -4.51
C GLU A 40 -6.90 -6.28 -3.06
N TRP A 41 -6.45 -5.20 -2.42
CA TRP A 41 -6.05 -5.23 -1.01
C TRP A 41 -7.22 -5.57 -0.08
N PHE A 42 -8.41 -5.01 -0.32
CA PHE A 42 -9.61 -5.31 0.45
C PHE A 42 -9.96 -6.80 0.41
N LYS A 43 -9.87 -7.42 -0.78
CA LYS A 43 -10.13 -8.85 -0.95
C LYS A 43 -9.08 -9.69 -0.20
N GLN A 44 -7.80 -9.38 -0.36
CA GLN A 44 -6.70 -10.07 0.34
C GLN A 44 -6.86 -10.01 1.86
N PHE A 45 -7.16 -8.84 2.42
CA PHE A 45 -7.37 -8.70 3.87
C PHE A 45 -8.63 -9.42 4.36
N LYS A 46 -9.68 -9.50 3.53
CA LYS A 46 -10.89 -10.27 3.86
C LYS A 46 -10.64 -11.78 3.86
N GLU A 47 -9.74 -12.26 2.99
CA GLU A 47 -9.28 -13.66 2.93
C GLU A 47 -8.28 -14.02 4.05
N GLY A 48 -7.91 -13.07 4.91
CA GLY A 48 -7.04 -13.31 6.05
C GLY A 48 -5.54 -13.21 5.75
N CYS A 49 -5.16 -12.72 4.56
CA CYS A 49 -3.75 -12.41 4.27
C CYS A 49 -3.31 -11.20 5.09
N GLU A 50 -2.40 -11.42 6.05
CA GLU A 50 -1.90 -10.36 6.92
C GLU A 50 -0.67 -9.61 6.38
N THR A 51 -0.08 -10.08 5.29
CA THR A 51 1.08 -9.48 4.64
C THR A 51 0.69 -8.12 4.05
N THR A 52 1.37 -7.07 4.51
CA THR A 52 1.23 -5.69 3.98
C THR A 52 2.32 -5.38 2.94
N GLU A 53 3.25 -6.31 2.78
CA GLU A 53 4.35 -6.27 1.82
C GLU A 53 3.82 -6.66 0.43
N ASP A 54 4.32 -5.97 -0.60
CA ASP A 54 4.14 -6.42 -1.97
C ASP A 54 4.89 -7.75 -2.11
N ASP A 55 4.19 -8.85 -2.38
CA ASP A 55 4.87 -10.09 -2.77
C ASP A 55 5.70 -9.79 -4.03
N PRO A 56 6.98 -10.14 -4.09
CA PRO A 56 7.84 -9.78 -5.21
C PRO A 56 7.26 -10.36 -6.51
N CYS A 57 6.62 -9.50 -7.29
CA CYS A 57 6.06 -9.86 -8.58
C CYS A 57 7.24 -10.30 -9.48
N PRO A 58 7.27 -11.56 -9.97
CA PRO A 58 8.46 -12.15 -10.62
C PRO A 58 8.85 -11.52 -11.97
N GLY A 59 8.26 -10.38 -12.35
CA GLY A 59 8.49 -9.70 -13.64
C GLY A 59 8.94 -8.24 -13.53
N ARG A 60 9.10 -7.67 -12.34
CA ARG A 60 9.58 -6.29 -12.19
C ARG A 60 10.59 -6.23 -11.05
N PRO A 61 11.84 -5.80 -11.28
CA PRO A 61 12.73 -5.52 -10.15
C PRO A 61 12.03 -4.48 -9.29
N SER A 62 11.67 -4.89 -8.08
CA SER A 62 11.27 -3.97 -7.02
C SER A 62 12.42 -3.00 -6.84
N ILE A 63 12.29 -1.79 -7.38
CA ILE A 63 13.12 -0.65 -7.00
C ILE A 63 12.62 -0.20 -5.61
N SER A 64 12.65 -1.12 -4.65
CA SER A 64 12.76 -0.80 -3.24
C SER A 64 14.19 -0.33 -3.07
N LYS A 65 14.35 0.99 -3.17
CA LYS A 65 15.51 1.80 -2.78
C LYS A 65 16.55 0.97 -2.03
N THR A 66 17.55 0.50 -2.75
CA THR A 66 18.80 0.08 -2.13
C THR A 66 19.29 1.28 -1.34
N ASP A 67 19.43 1.11 -0.03
CA ASP A 67 20.13 2.01 0.89
C ASP A 67 21.65 2.03 0.57
N GLU A 68 21.99 2.13 -0.72
CA GLU A 68 23.33 1.89 -1.24
C GLU A 68 23.62 2.83 -2.41
N ASN A 69 23.26 4.11 -2.25
CA ASN A 69 23.96 5.16 -2.98
C ASN A 69 24.78 6.01 -2.00
N ILE A 70 25.79 5.33 -1.44
CA ILE A 70 27.20 5.74 -1.47
C ILE A 70 27.42 7.25 -1.35
N LYS A 71 27.85 7.64 -0.14
CA LYS A 71 28.68 8.83 0.12
C LYS A 71 29.81 8.94 -0.92
N LYS A 72 29.61 9.63 -2.06
CA LYS A 72 30.74 10.08 -2.88
C LYS A 72 30.38 11.16 -3.90
N ILE A 73 30.07 12.37 -3.44
CA ILE A 73 30.27 13.59 -4.23
C ILE A 73 30.48 14.76 -3.29
N LEU A 74 31.74 15.05 -2.97
CA LEU A 74 32.30 16.40 -2.94
C LEU A 74 33.80 16.26 -2.60
N THR A 75 34.58 16.13 -3.67
CA THR A 75 35.99 16.48 -3.70
C THR A 75 36.11 18.00 -3.70
N ASN A 76 36.86 18.56 -2.76
CA ASN A 76 37.85 19.62 -2.96
C ASN A 76 38.69 19.77 -1.69
#